data_AF-A0A1W9TSG7-F1
#
_entry.id   AF-A0A1W9TSG7-F1
#
_cell.length_a   1.000
_cell.length_b   1.000
_cell.length_c   1.000
_cell.angle_alpha   90.00
_cell.angle_beta   90.00
_cell.angle_gamma   90.00
#
_symmetry.space_group_name_H-M   'P 1'
#
loop_
_entity.id
_entity.type
_entity.pdbx_description
1 polymer ?
#
loop_
_entity_poly.entity_id
_entity_poly.type
_entity_poly.pdbx_seq_one_letter_code
_entity_poly.pdbx_strand_id
1 'polypeptide(L)'
;MNHAGEISNLADICEPDIGIITNVGTAHIEGLGSIKAIADAKGELVEKLKDGSTAILNGDDKWSEYIAEKINSNKTEFETNNKITTLYYGFS
;
A
#
# COMPACT_ATOMS: atom_id res chain seq x y z
N MET A 1 13.08 -3.13 3.58
CA MET A 1 13.13 -2.47 2.26
C MET A 1 14.24 -1.45 2.33
N ASN A 2 15.32 -1.69 1.60
CA ASN A 2 16.50 -0.82 1.66
C ASN A 2 16.61 0.07 0.42
N HIS A 3 15.92 -0.29 -0.67
CA HIS A 3 15.90 0.45 -1.93
C HIS A 3 14.49 0.49 -2.55
N ALA A 4 14.21 1.52 -3.36
CA ALA A 4 13.04 1.58 -4.22
C ALA A 4 13.11 0.48 -5.30
N GLY A 5 11.95 -0.05 -5.70
CA GLY A 5 11.79 -1.11 -6.70
C GLY A 5 11.84 -2.54 -6.16
N GLU A 6 12.26 -2.74 -4.90
CA GLU A 6 12.32 -4.08 -4.30
C GLU A 6 10.91 -4.70 -4.19
N ILE A 7 9.93 -3.92 -3.77
CA ILE A 7 8.55 -4.39 -3.57
C ILE A 7 7.91 -4.66 -4.92
N SER A 8 8.09 -3.77 -5.90
CA SER A 8 7.66 -3.99 -7.27
C SER A 8 8.18 -5.33 -7.83
N ASN A 9 9.48 -5.60 -7.70
CA ASN A 9 10.07 -6.84 -8.21
C ASN A 9 9.50 -8.09 -7.53
N LEU A 10 9.27 -8.05 -6.22
CA LEU A 10 8.65 -9.17 -5.49
C LEU A 10 7.18 -9.34 -5.87
N ALA A 11 6.44 -8.25 -6.07
CA ALA A 11 5.05 -8.29 -6.50
C ALA A 11 4.92 -8.86 -7.92
N ASP A 12 5.84 -8.54 -8.83
CA ASP A 12 5.87 -9.10 -10.19
C ASP A 12 6.12 -10.62 -10.18
N ILE A 13 6.87 -11.14 -9.20
CA ILE A 13 7.12 -12.58 -9.05
C ILE A 13 5.93 -13.29 -8.38
N CYS A 14 5.40 -12.70 -7.32
CA CYS A 14 4.39 -13.32 -6.46
C CYS A 14 2.96 -13.17 -6.99
N GLU A 15 2.69 -12.16 -7.83
CA GLU A 15 1.38 -11.82 -8.37
C GLU A 15 0.25 -11.84 -7.33
N PRO A 16 0.32 -11.00 -6.27
CA PRO A 16 -0.57 -11.13 -5.13
C PRO A 16 -2.04 -10.76 -5.44
N ASP A 17 -2.97 -11.57 -4.94
CA ASP A 17 -4.40 -11.26 -4.94
C ASP A 17 -4.78 -10.22 -3.85
N ILE A 18 -3.99 -10.15 -2.77
CA ILE A 18 -4.21 -9.25 -1.65
C ILE A 18 -2.89 -8.61 -1.23
N GLY A 19 -2.85 -7.27 -1.21
CA GLY A 19 -1.72 -6.49 -0.71
C GLY A 19 -2.12 -5.70 0.53
N ILE A 20 -1.34 -5.78 1.61
CA ILE A 20 -1.66 -5.10 2.89
C ILE A 20 -0.52 -4.15 3.27
N ILE A 21 -0.83 -2.88 3.48
CA ILE A 21 0.09 -1.88 4.02
C ILE A 21 -0.35 -1.52 5.43
N THR A 22 0.43 -1.96 6.41
CA THR A 22 0.08 -1.81 7.84
C THR A 22 0.55 -0.52 8.46
N ASN A 23 1.64 0.07 7.94
CA ASN A 23 2.16 1.37 8.35
C ASN A 23 3.16 1.92 7.33
N VAL A 24 3.35 3.24 7.40
CA VAL A 24 4.41 4.02 6.77
C VAL A 24 5.20 4.74 7.86
N GLY A 25 5.97 3.95 8.61
CA GLY A 25 6.86 4.44 9.66
C GLY A 25 8.23 4.90 9.13
N THR A 26 9.13 5.30 10.04
CA THR A 26 10.50 5.74 9.74
C THR A 26 11.50 4.59 9.61
N ALA A 27 11.05 3.34 9.62
CA ALA A 27 11.92 2.19 9.41
C ALA A 27 12.63 2.34 8.05
N HIS A 28 13.96 2.17 8.05
CA HIS A 28 14.82 2.31 6.86
C HIS A 28 14.93 3.73 6.28
N ILE A 29 14.63 4.78 7.06
CA ILE A 29 14.83 6.17 6.61
C ILE A 29 16.27 6.48 6.20
N GLU A 30 17.26 5.81 6.80
CA GLU A 30 18.68 5.94 6.42
C GLU A 30 18.98 5.44 5.01
N GLY A 31 18.19 4.48 4.48
CA GLY A 31 18.33 3.95 3.12
C GLY A 31 17.49 4.66 2.07
N LEU A 32 16.32 5.22 2.46
CA LEU A 32 15.35 5.82 1.55
C LEU A 32 15.30 7.36 1.61
N GLY A 33 15.91 7.98 2.62
CA GLY A 33 16.13 9.42 2.72
C GLY A 33 14.92 10.27 3.16
N SER A 34 13.68 9.77 3.04
CA SER A 34 12.50 10.48 3.57
C SER A 34 11.31 9.55 3.82
N ILE A 35 10.37 9.98 4.67
CA ILE A 35 9.12 9.24 4.89
C ILE A 35 8.29 9.16 3.61
N LYS A 36 8.31 10.19 2.76
CA LYS A 36 7.66 10.16 1.44
C LYS A 36 8.25 9.04 0.56
N ALA A 37 9.58 8.90 0.54
CA ALA A 37 10.23 7.81 -0.21
C ALA A 37 9.86 6.42 0.34
N ILE A 38 9.66 6.30 1.65
CA ILE A 38 9.13 5.06 2.27
C ILE A 38 7.69 4.81 1.82
N ALA A 39 6.84 5.85 1.80
CA ALA A 39 5.47 5.76 1.31
C ALA A 39 5.43 5.34 -0.17
N ASP A 40 6.26 5.96 -1.00
CA ASP A 40 6.39 5.64 -2.42
C ASP A 40 6.82 4.18 -2.62
N ALA A 41 7.87 3.73 -1.94
CA ALA A 41 8.36 2.36 -2.05
C ALA A 41 7.34 1.33 -1.54
N LYS A 42 6.59 1.61 -0.46
CA LYS A 42 5.49 0.75 0.00
C LYS A 42 4.32 0.74 -0.97
N GLY A 43 4.04 1.89 -1.59
CA GLY A 43 3.00 2.07 -2.59
C GLY A 43 3.21 1.24 -3.85
N GLU A 44 4.44 0.85 -4.16
CA GLU A 44 4.74 -0.09 -5.26
C GLU A 44 3.92 -1.38 -5.17
N LEU A 45 3.59 -1.84 -3.95
CA LEU A 45 2.76 -3.03 -3.77
C LEU A 45 1.37 -2.84 -4.39
N VAL A 46 0.72 -1.71 -4.11
CA VAL A 46 -0.66 -1.47 -4.54
C VAL A 46 -0.74 -1.09 -6.01
N GLU A 47 0.32 -0.47 -6.55
CA GLU A 47 0.45 -0.18 -7.98
C GLU A 47 0.53 -1.47 -8.82
N LYS A 48 1.06 -2.56 -8.23
CA LYS A 48 1.24 -3.86 -8.89
C LYS A 48 0.09 -4.84 -8.71
N LEU A 49 -0.92 -4.49 -7.90
CA LEU A 49 -2.12 -5.31 -7.78
C LEU A 49 -2.91 -5.28 -9.08
N LYS A 50 -3.29 -6.47 -9.57
CA LYS A 50 -4.07 -6.63 -10.79
C LYS A 50 -5.54 -6.27 -10.56
N ASP A 51 -6.28 -6.10 -11.64
CA ASP A 51 -7.74 -5.94 -11.58
C ASP A 51 -8.36 -7.13 -10.84
N GLY A 52 -9.27 -6.83 -9.90
CA GLY A 52 -9.89 -7.83 -9.03
C GLY A 52 -9.11 -8.15 -7.75
N SER A 53 -7.82 -7.81 -7.67
CA SER A 53 -7.05 -7.88 -6.41
C SER A 53 -7.52 -6.82 -5.41
N THR A 54 -7.16 -7.01 -4.14
CA THR A 54 -7.55 -6.12 -3.03
C THR A 54 -6.34 -5.49 -2.34
N ALA A 55 -6.32 -4.16 -2.30
CA ALA A 55 -5.41 -3.37 -1.48
C ALA A 55 -6.05 -3.10 -0.12
N ILE A 56 -5.35 -3.40 0.96
CA ILE A 56 -5.76 -3.12 2.33
C ILE A 56 -4.80 -2.10 2.94
N LEU A 57 -5.30 -0.92 3.29
CA LEU A 57 -4.52 0.15 3.90
C LEU A 57 -4.92 0.36 5.37
N ASN A 58 -3.97 0.81 6.19
CA ASN A 58 -4.27 1.24 7.56
C ASN A 58 -4.86 2.66 7.55
N GLY A 59 -6.15 2.81 7.82
CA GLY A 59 -6.86 4.10 7.83
C GLY A 59 -6.31 5.09 8.87
N ASP A 60 -5.63 4.62 9.92
CA ASP A 60 -4.99 5.50 10.91
C ASP A 60 -3.67 6.10 10.42
N ASP A 61 -3.10 5.58 9.32
CA ASP A 61 -1.85 6.08 8.77
C ASP A 61 -2.09 7.28 7.85
N LYS A 62 -1.47 8.42 8.17
CA LYS A 62 -1.58 9.67 7.41
C LYS A 62 -1.14 9.55 5.94
N TRP A 63 -0.38 8.51 5.58
CA TRP A 63 0.06 8.28 4.21
C TRP A 63 -0.86 7.33 3.44
N SER A 64 -1.87 6.75 4.09
CA SER A 64 -2.82 5.85 3.42
C SER A 64 -3.62 6.55 2.33
N GLU A 65 -4.03 7.80 2.53
CA GLU A 65 -4.68 8.58 1.47
C GLU A 65 -3.75 8.79 0.27
N TYR A 66 -2.49 9.17 0.53
CA TYR A 66 -1.48 9.35 -0.51
C TYR A 66 -1.23 8.05 -1.30
N ILE A 67 -1.15 6.91 -0.61
CA ILE A 67 -0.96 5.61 -1.26
C ILE A 67 -2.23 5.17 -2.00
N ALA A 68 -3.41 5.52 -1.50
CA ALA A 68 -4.68 5.17 -2.11
C ALA A 68 -4.85 5.79 -3.51
N GLU A 69 -4.27 6.96 -3.77
CA GLU A 69 -4.25 7.58 -5.11
C GLU A 69 -3.58 6.71 -6.18
N LYS A 70 -2.79 5.71 -5.76
CA LYS A 70 -2.03 4.81 -6.64
C LYS A 70 -2.71 3.46 -6.86
N ILE A 71 -3.86 3.23 -6.22
CA ILE A 71 -4.58 1.96 -6.31
C ILE A 71 -5.32 1.89 -7.65
N ASN A 72 -5.02 0.86 -8.43
CA ASN A 72 -5.76 0.51 -9.65
C ASN A 72 -6.78 -0.62 -9.43
N SER A 73 -6.88 -1.14 -8.20
CA SER A 73 -7.66 -2.33 -7.84
C SER A 73 -8.76 -2.04 -6.81
N ASN A 74 -9.38 -3.07 -6.23
CA ASN A 74 -10.29 -2.86 -5.10
C ASN A 74 -9.52 -2.32 -3.89
N LYS A 75 -10.11 -1.39 -3.14
CA LYS A 75 -9.55 -0.80 -1.92
C LYS A 75 -10.32 -1.28 -0.68
N THR A 76 -9.64 -1.40 0.44
CA THR A 76 -10.23 -1.67 1.76
C THR A 76 -9.36 -1.01 2.82
N GLU A 77 -9.97 -0.53 3.90
CA GLU A 77 -9.23 0.10 4.99
C GLU A 77 -9.52 -0.58 6.33
N PHE A 78 -8.52 -0.62 7.20
CA PHE A 78 -8.66 -1.05 8.59
C PHE A 78 -8.11 0.02 9.53
N GLU A 79 -8.78 0.24 10.66
CA GLU A 79 -8.32 1.15 11.71
C GLU A 79 -8.04 0.33 12.98
N THR A 80 -7.00 0.70 13.71
CA THR A 80 -6.56 0.06 14.95
C THR A 80 -7.47 0.38 16.15
N ASN A 81 -8.31 1.43 16.04
CA ASN A 81 -9.20 1.87 17.12
C ASN A 81 -10.71 1.70 16.84
N ASN A 82 -11.15 1.22 15.67
CA ASN A 82 -12.54 0.78 15.42
C ASN A 82 -12.68 0.06 14.05
N LYS A 83 -13.77 -0.71 13.90
CA LYS A 83 -14.26 -1.45 12.70
C LYS A 83 -13.42 -1.38 11.40
N ILE A 84 -13.07 -2.56 10.88
CA ILE A 84 -12.68 -2.75 9.46
C ILE A 84 -13.77 -2.11 8.59
N THR A 85 -13.38 -1.14 7.76
CA THR A 85 -14.28 -0.43 6.85
C THR A 85 -13.90 -0.82 5.42
N THR A 86 -14.69 -1.73 4.85
CA THR A 86 -14.53 -2.15 3.46
C THR A 86 -15.19 -1.13 2.54
N LEU A 87 -14.39 -0.30 1.87
CA LEU A 87 -14.84 0.65 0.86
C LEU A 87 -14.75 0.00 -0.53
N TYR A 88 -15.83 -0.61 -1.01
CA TYR A 88 -15.89 -1.10 -2.39
C TYR A 88 -15.98 0.08 -3.36
N TYR A 89 -14.86 0.44 -3.99
CA TYR A 89 -14.89 1.29 -5.18
C TYR A 89 -15.21 0.40 -6.38
N GLY A 90 -16.50 0.33 -6.72
CA GLY A 90 -16.91 -0.21 -8.01
C GLY A 90 -16.50 0.78 -9.10
N PHE A 91 -15.55 0.41 -9.95
CA PHE A 91 -15.27 1.14 -11.17
C PHE A 91 -16.52 1.05 -12.06
N SER A 92 -17.17 2.19 -12.33
CA SER A 92 -18.26 2.33 -13.31
C SER A 92 -17.71 2.63 -14.69
#